data_AF-A0ABD7DNZ6-F1
#
_entry.id   AF-A0ABD7DNZ6-F1
#
_cell.length_a   1.000
_cell.length_b   1.000
_cell.length_c   1.000
_cell.angle_alpha   90.00
_cell.angle_beta   90.00
_cell.angle_gamma   90.00
#
_symmetry.space_group_name_H-M   'P 1'
#
loop_
_entity.id
_entity.type
_entity.pdbx_description
1 polymer ?
#
loop_
_entity_poly.entity_id
_entity_poly.type
_entity_poly.pdbx_seq_one_letter_code
_entity_poly.pdbx_strand_id
1 'polypeptide(L)'
;MFKKKMLNVALTTGLLAGGFIPMTAYAEKSEVENYLQEIVKLQPDVTSEQVLKEAEIMAESQNMKVEEVLRTYLKEATNNAIQGREEAENTKEKSDFQTLGGSGGVYTITNSTKGNIYYTPSQTAYLDHGHVGMYYLSDTIVESVPSTGVRTIKTSNRLVDAGAVIQTVSTSTQNKQNAANWAYSEVGESYSYNFMNNRNTGHDGAKNCSKLVWSAFLLKANIDIDKDGGFGVYPRDIRDSNYTSTIKTF
;
A
#
# COMPACT_ATOMS: atom_id res chain seq x y z
N MET A 1 -27.14 -82.26 33.22
CA MET A 1 -26.18 -82.09 34.35
C MET A 1 -24.99 -81.30 33.82
N PHE A 2 -24.62 -80.25 34.55
CA PHE A 2 -23.72 -79.16 34.18
C PHE A 2 -22.33 -79.57 33.65
N LYS A 3 -21.80 -78.79 32.69
CA LYS A 3 -20.43 -78.24 32.71
C LYS A 3 -20.22 -77.25 31.55
N LYS A 4 -20.49 -75.95 31.79
CA LYS A 4 -19.96 -74.87 30.94
C LYS A 4 -18.51 -74.62 31.35
N LYS A 5 -17.56 -74.89 30.44
CA LYS A 5 -16.17 -74.44 30.54
C LYS A 5 -16.10 -72.97 30.15
N MET A 6 -15.38 -72.19 30.95
CA MET A 6 -15.01 -70.81 30.65
C MET A 6 -14.08 -70.77 29.43
N LEU A 7 -14.30 -69.80 28.54
CA LEU A 7 -13.30 -69.36 27.57
C LEU A 7 -13.20 -67.83 27.70
N ASN A 8 -12.13 -67.37 28.36
CA ASN A 8 -11.76 -65.96 28.39
C ASN A 8 -11.22 -65.59 27.01
N VAL A 9 -11.93 -64.71 26.30
CA VAL A 9 -11.41 -64.06 25.10
C VAL A 9 -10.72 -62.78 25.54
N ALA A 10 -9.39 -62.76 25.46
CA ALA A 10 -8.60 -61.55 25.59
C ALA A 10 -8.81 -60.70 24.33
N LEU A 11 -9.40 -59.51 24.48
CA LEU A 11 -9.49 -58.51 23.44
C LEU A 11 -8.15 -57.77 23.38
N THR A 12 -7.29 -58.12 22.43
CA THR A 12 -6.09 -57.33 22.11
C THR A 12 -6.51 -56.12 21.27
N THR A 13 -6.61 -54.95 21.91
CA THR A 13 -6.70 -53.65 21.24
C THR A 13 -5.34 -53.32 20.63
N GLY A 14 -5.23 -53.45 19.30
CA GLY A 14 -4.12 -52.89 18.54
C GLY A 14 -4.24 -51.37 18.48
N LEU A 15 -3.37 -50.66 19.21
CA LEU A 15 -3.14 -49.23 18.98
C LEU A 15 -2.45 -49.08 17.62
N LEU A 16 -3.20 -48.68 16.59
CA LEU A 16 -2.63 -48.04 15.41
C LEU A 16 -2.33 -46.59 15.79
N ALA A 17 -1.08 -46.32 16.21
CA ALA A 17 -0.55 -44.97 16.31
C ALA A 17 -0.31 -44.42 14.89
N GLY A 18 -1.38 -44.09 14.18
CA GLY A 18 -1.33 -43.23 13.01
C GLY A 18 -1.27 -41.79 13.50
N GLY A 19 -0.15 -41.10 13.26
CA GLY A 19 -0.02 -39.68 13.56
C GLY A 19 -1.12 -38.91 12.83
N PHE A 20 -2.13 -38.44 13.56
CA PHE A 20 -3.05 -37.42 13.07
C PHE A 20 -2.27 -36.13 12.96
N ILE A 21 -1.75 -35.81 11.78
CA ILE A 21 -1.42 -34.42 11.49
C ILE A 21 -2.77 -33.71 11.34
N PRO A 22 -3.07 -32.69 12.16
CA PRO A 22 -4.36 -32.01 12.08
C PRO A 22 -4.54 -31.40 10.69
N MET A 23 -5.62 -31.78 10.01
CA MET A 23 -6.01 -31.27 8.68
C MET A 23 -6.04 -29.74 8.62
N THR A 24 -6.28 -29.09 9.77
CA THR A 24 -6.33 -27.63 9.92
C THR A 24 -5.00 -26.96 9.61
N ALA A 25 -3.86 -27.56 10.00
CA ALA A 25 -2.54 -26.99 9.73
C ALA A 25 -2.17 -27.02 8.24
N TYR A 26 -2.63 -28.05 7.52
CA TYR A 26 -2.46 -28.13 6.06
C TYR A 26 -3.37 -27.13 5.31
N ALA A 27 -4.59 -26.91 5.79
CA ALA A 27 -5.51 -25.93 5.22
C ALA A 27 -5.02 -24.49 5.44
N GLU A 28 -4.61 -24.12 6.68
CA GLU A 28 -4.05 -22.79 6.99
C GLU A 28 -2.78 -22.52 6.17
N LYS A 29 -1.88 -23.51 6.02
CA LYS A 29 -0.69 -23.37 5.18
C LYS A 29 -1.03 -23.15 3.70
N SER A 30 -2.11 -23.76 3.21
CA SER A 30 -2.56 -23.57 1.82
C SER A 30 -3.19 -22.19 1.60
N GLU A 31 -3.87 -21.62 2.59
CA GLU A 31 -4.45 -20.27 2.50
C GLU A 31 -3.38 -19.18 2.56
N VAL A 32 -2.39 -19.30 3.46
CA VAL A 32 -1.25 -18.38 3.53
C VAL A 32 -0.52 -18.31 2.20
N GLU A 33 -0.20 -19.45 1.61
CA GLU A 33 0.48 -19.52 0.31
C GLU A 33 -0.34 -18.86 -0.81
N ASN A 34 -1.67 -19.06 -0.83
CA ASN A 34 -2.55 -18.41 -1.79
C ASN A 34 -2.52 -16.88 -1.63
N TYR A 35 -2.60 -16.36 -0.40
CA TYR A 35 -2.52 -14.91 -0.18
C TYR A 35 -1.19 -14.33 -0.65
N LEU A 36 -0.08 -14.98 -0.31
CA LEU A 36 1.25 -14.53 -0.73
C LEU A 36 1.36 -14.47 -2.26
N GLN A 37 0.88 -15.49 -2.96
CA GLN A 37 0.90 -15.51 -4.42
C GLN A 37 0.04 -14.40 -5.03
N GLU A 38 -1.16 -14.14 -4.51
CA GLU A 38 -2.03 -13.07 -5.02
C GLU A 38 -1.46 -11.68 -4.71
N ILE A 39 -0.84 -11.48 -3.54
CA ILE A 39 -0.19 -10.21 -3.18
C ILE A 39 0.98 -9.92 -4.13
N VAL A 40 1.86 -10.90 -4.36
CA VAL A 40 3.03 -10.73 -5.23
C VAL A 40 2.61 -10.52 -6.70
N LYS A 41 1.48 -11.07 -7.15
CA LYS A 41 0.92 -10.77 -8.48
C LYS A 41 0.53 -9.29 -8.61
N LEU A 42 0.00 -8.69 -7.55
CA LEU A 42 -0.37 -7.27 -7.51
C LEU A 42 0.83 -6.35 -7.27
N GLN A 43 1.88 -6.83 -6.60
CA GLN A 43 3.10 -6.11 -6.26
C GLN A 43 4.35 -6.93 -6.60
N PRO A 44 4.71 -7.05 -7.88
CA PRO A 44 5.81 -7.91 -8.33
C PRO A 44 7.20 -7.49 -7.84
N ASP A 45 7.33 -6.27 -7.28
CA ASP A 45 8.58 -5.77 -6.70
C ASP A 45 8.84 -6.27 -5.26
N VAL A 46 7.91 -7.03 -4.66
CA VAL A 46 8.10 -7.71 -3.38
C VAL A 46 8.01 -9.23 -3.55
N THR A 47 8.76 -9.96 -2.74
CA THR A 47 8.76 -11.43 -2.72
C THR A 47 7.80 -11.97 -1.67
N SER A 48 7.30 -13.21 -1.84
CA SER A 48 6.47 -13.89 -0.84
C SER A 48 7.16 -13.97 0.53
N GLU A 49 8.48 -14.14 0.55
CA GLU A 49 9.26 -14.18 1.80
C GLU A 49 9.24 -12.83 2.52
N GLN A 50 9.42 -11.72 1.79
CA GLN A 50 9.32 -10.38 2.35
C GLN A 50 7.92 -10.09 2.88
N VAL A 51 6.87 -10.42 2.10
CA VAL A 51 5.48 -10.23 2.51
C VAL A 51 5.16 -11.05 3.75
N LEU A 52 5.57 -12.32 3.80
CA LEU A 52 5.35 -13.18 4.97
C LEU A 52 6.04 -12.62 6.21
N LYS A 53 7.31 -12.22 6.10
CA LYS A 53 8.08 -11.65 7.20
C LYS A 53 7.43 -10.37 7.74
N GLU A 54 6.97 -9.48 6.87
CA GLU A 54 6.26 -8.27 7.29
C GLU A 54 4.94 -8.61 7.98
N ALA A 55 4.20 -9.59 7.46
CA ALA A 55 2.95 -10.04 8.05
C ALA A 55 3.15 -10.69 9.43
N GLU A 56 4.23 -11.44 9.64
CA GLU A 56 4.61 -11.99 10.95
C GLU A 56 4.91 -10.89 11.97
N ILE A 57 5.74 -9.90 11.60
CA ILE A 57 6.05 -8.75 12.46
C ILE A 57 4.77 -7.99 12.83
N MET A 58 3.91 -7.76 11.84
CA MET A 58 2.64 -7.07 12.04
C MET A 58 1.77 -7.89 13.01
N ALA A 59 1.57 -9.19 12.72
CA ALA A 59 0.75 -10.11 13.50
C ALA A 59 1.16 -10.13 14.97
N GLU A 60 2.46 -10.19 15.25
CA GLU A 60 3.00 -10.06 16.60
C GLU A 60 2.68 -8.70 17.24
N SER A 61 2.89 -7.60 16.49
CA SER A 61 2.70 -6.24 17.01
C SER A 61 1.26 -5.88 17.36
N GLN A 62 0.27 -6.40 16.62
CA GLN A 62 -1.15 -6.12 16.84
C GLN A 62 -1.91 -7.29 17.47
N ASN A 63 -1.21 -8.36 17.87
CA ASN A 63 -1.82 -9.58 18.40
C ASN A 63 -2.90 -10.16 17.45
N MET A 64 -2.56 -10.24 16.16
CA MET A 64 -3.39 -10.78 15.08
C MET A 64 -2.82 -12.10 14.56
N LYS A 65 -3.60 -12.87 13.81
CA LYS A 65 -3.08 -14.02 13.06
C LYS A 65 -2.42 -13.56 11.77
N VAL A 66 -1.30 -14.17 11.38
CA VAL A 66 -0.60 -13.89 10.10
C VAL A 66 -1.56 -13.95 8.91
N GLU A 67 -2.45 -14.93 8.87
CA GLU A 67 -3.46 -15.09 7.82
C GLU A 67 -4.42 -13.88 7.74
N GLU A 68 -4.82 -13.31 8.88
CA GLU A 68 -5.69 -12.13 8.93
C GLU A 68 -4.98 -10.89 8.41
N VAL A 69 -3.69 -10.76 8.70
CA VAL A 69 -2.84 -9.70 8.16
C VAL A 69 -2.71 -9.81 6.65
N LEU A 70 -2.34 -10.99 6.15
CA LEU A 70 -2.20 -11.24 4.71
C LEU A 70 -3.52 -11.02 3.95
N ARG A 71 -4.64 -11.47 4.54
CA ARG A 71 -5.99 -11.20 4.00
C ARG A 71 -6.26 -9.70 3.90
N THR A 72 -5.83 -8.92 4.89
CA THR A 72 -5.98 -7.46 4.91
C THR A 72 -5.11 -6.79 3.85
N TYR A 73 -3.83 -7.18 3.76
CA TYR A 73 -2.92 -6.72 2.70
C TYR A 73 -3.49 -6.96 1.31
N LEU A 74 -3.97 -8.18 1.03
CA LEU A 74 -4.57 -8.53 -0.26
C LEU A 74 -5.82 -7.68 -0.53
N LYS A 75 -6.69 -7.52 0.47
CA LYS A 75 -7.92 -6.74 0.34
C LYS A 75 -7.64 -5.28 -0.02
N GLU A 76 -6.74 -4.61 0.69
CA GLU A 76 -6.40 -3.21 0.44
C GLU A 76 -5.77 -3.00 -0.95
N ALA A 77 -4.82 -3.86 -1.32
CA ALA A 77 -4.18 -3.81 -2.63
C ALA A 77 -5.19 -4.08 -3.77
N THR A 78 -6.08 -5.05 -3.58
CA THR A 78 -7.12 -5.40 -4.55
C THR A 78 -8.14 -4.27 -4.73
N ASN A 79 -8.60 -3.66 -3.63
CA ASN A 79 -9.54 -2.54 -3.69
C ASN A 79 -8.95 -1.35 -4.46
N ASN A 80 -7.69 -1.00 -4.18
CA ASN A 80 -6.99 0.06 -4.88
C ASN A 80 -6.86 -0.24 -6.39
N ALA A 81 -6.51 -1.47 -6.75
CA ALA A 81 -6.40 -1.90 -8.15
C ALA A 81 -7.75 -1.95 -8.88
N ILE A 82 -8.84 -2.33 -8.20
CA ILE A 82 -10.20 -2.27 -8.76
C ILE A 82 -10.60 -0.82 -9.02
N GLN A 83 -10.44 0.05 -8.02
CA GLN A 83 -10.79 1.46 -8.14
C GLN A 83 -10.01 2.14 -9.27
N GLY A 84 -8.74 1.80 -9.46
CA GLY A 84 -7.95 2.32 -10.57
C GLY A 84 -8.45 1.92 -11.95
N ARG A 85 -8.82 0.65 -12.12
CA ARG A 85 -9.45 0.18 -13.36
C ARG A 85 -10.78 0.86 -13.64
N GLU A 86 -11.62 1.03 -12.61
CA GLU A 86 -12.89 1.74 -12.75
C GLU A 86 -12.69 3.21 -13.14
N GLU A 87 -11.70 3.89 -12.56
CA GLU A 87 -11.33 5.27 -12.93
C GLU A 87 -10.85 5.37 -14.39
N ALA A 88 -10.03 4.41 -14.83
CA ALA A 88 -9.54 4.35 -16.20
C ALA A 88 -10.66 4.09 -17.22
N GLU A 89 -11.61 3.20 -16.91
CA GLU A 89 -12.76 2.92 -17.77
C GLU A 89 -13.66 4.15 -17.92
N ASN A 90 -13.85 4.92 -16.84
CA ASN A 90 -14.73 6.09 -16.82
C ASN A 90 -14.15 7.31 -17.58
N THR A 91 -12.82 7.41 -17.70
CA THR A 91 -12.16 8.56 -18.33
C THR A 91 -12.06 8.47 -19.86
N LYS A 92 -12.35 7.31 -20.48
CA LYS A 92 -12.32 7.02 -21.94
C LYS A 92 -11.00 7.32 -22.67
N GLU A 93 -10.03 7.92 -22.00
CA GLU A 93 -8.65 8.05 -22.44
C GLU A 93 -7.95 6.73 -22.12
N LYS A 94 -7.84 5.85 -23.12
CA LYS A 94 -6.84 4.77 -23.07
C LYS A 94 -5.48 5.44 -23.20
N SER A 95 -4.95 6.01 -22.11
CA SER A 95 -3.50 6.22 -22.08
C SER A 95 -2.89 4.82 -22.16
N ASP A 96 -1.95 4.62 -23.07
CA ASP A 96 -1.13 3.41 -23.05
C ASP A 96 -0.49 3.39 -21.67
N PHE A 97 -0.99 2.49 -20.80
CA PHE A 97 -0.76 2.35 -19.36
C PHE A 97 0.70 1.94 -19.04
N GLN A 98 1.68 2.57 -19.68
CA GLN A 98 3.08 2.23 -19.62
C GLN A 98 3.90 3.43 -19.12
N THR A 99 3.83 3.73 -17.83
CA THR A 99 5.01 4.30 -17.15
C THR A 99 4.90 4.16 -15.64
N LEU A 100 5.79 3.36 -15.06
CA LEU A 100 5.95 3.10 -13.63
C LEU A 100 6.24 4.40 -12.82
N GLY A 101 5.21 5.13 -12.40
CA GLY A 101 5.35 6.44 -11.75
C GLY A 101 6.05 7.51 -12.61
N GLY A 102 6.29 7.20 -13.89
CA GLY A 102 6.97 8.05 -14.85
C GLY A 102 6.05 9.15 -15.37
N SER A 103 6.67 10.20 -15.89
CA SER A 103 6.00 11.33 -16.54
C SER A 103 5.42 10.92 -17.92
N GLY A 104 4.60 9.87 -18.00
CA GLY A 104 4.01 9.38 -19.25
C GLY A 104 2.61 9.91 -19.56
N GLY A 105 2.06 10.74 -18.67
CA GLY A 105 0.76 11.36 -18.88
C GLY A 105 0.75 12.37 -20.04
N VAL A 106 -0.44 12.73 -20.51
CA VAL A 106 -0.62 13.66 -21.64
C VAL A 106 -0.70 15.13 -21.21
N TYR A 107 -0.82 15.40 -19.91
CA TYR A 107 -0.93 16.75 -19.36
C TYR A 107 0.29 17.13 -18.56
N THR A 108 0.81 18.33 -18.76
CA THR A 108 1.80 18.92 -17.84
C THR A 108 1.08 19.48 -16.62
N ILE A 109 1.51 19.07 -15.42
CA ILE A 109 0.93 19.61 -14.21
C ILE A 109 1.25 21.11 -14.07
N THR A 110 0.27 21.92 -13.68
CA THR A 110 0.47 23.38 -13.53
C THR A 110 1.01 23.74 -12.16
N ASN A 111 1.61 24.94 -12.06
CA ASN A 111 2.07 25.48 -10.78
C ASN A 111 0.96 25.54 -9.72
N SER A 112 1.36 25.43 -8.45
CA SER A 112 0.45 25.54 -7.29
C SER A 112 1.14 26.21 -6.10
N THR A 113 0.51 26.17 -4.93
CA THR A 113 1.06 26.73 -3.70
C THR A 113 1.85 25.68 -2.93
N LYS A 114 2.95 26.08 -2.28
CA LYS A 114 3.73 25.20 -1.40
C LYS A 114 2.85 24.47 -0.38
N GLY A 115 3.06 23.16 -0.27
CA GLY A 115 2.31 22.25 0.60
C GLY A 115 0.92 21.87 0.08
N ASN A 116 0.51 22.32 -1.11
CA ASN A 116 -0.51 21.60 -1.86
C ASN A 116 0.06 20.27 -2.35
N ILE A 117 -0.83 19.33 -2.66
CA ILE A 117 -0.48 18.03 -3.20
C ILE A 117 -1.03 17.89 -4.61
N TYR A 118 -0.49 16.94 -5.36
CA TYR A 118 -1.12 16.46 -6.58
C TYR A 118 -1.27 14.95 -6.55
N TYR A 119 -2.31 14.47 -7.19
CA TYR A 119 -2.56 13.06 -7.46
C TYR A 119 -2.67 12.84 -8.97
N THR A 120 -2.20 11.70 -9.46
CA THR A 120 -2.46 11.22 -10.83
C THR A 120 -2.88 9.75 -10.78
N PRO A 121 -3.87 9.32 -11.59
CA PRO A 121 -4.33 7.93 -11.65
C PRO A 121 -3.35 7.06 -12.47
N SER A 122 -2.09 7.01 -12.03
CA SER A 122 -1.03 6.24 -12.69
C SER A 122 -0.81 4.89 -12.03
N GLN A 123 -0.40 3.89 -12.81
CA GLN A 123 0.23 2.70 -12.27
C GLN A 123 1.64 3.02 -11.76
N THR A 124 1.88 2.81 -10.47
CA THR A 124 3.19 3.01 -9.84
C THR A 124 3.65 1.71 -9.21
N ALA A 125 4.91 1.32 -9.42
CA ALA A 125 5.44 0.04 -8.94
C ALA A 125 4.53 -1.15 -9.33
N TYR A 126 4.06 -1.16 -10.59
CA TYR A 126 3.17 -2.18 -11.16
C TYR A 126 1.80 -2.34 -10.49
N LEU A 127 1.48 -1.54 -9.47
CA LEU A 127 0.17 -1.51 -8.86
C LEU A 127 -0.59 -0.25 -9.31
N ASP A 128 -1.80 -0.45 -9.79
CA ASP A 128 -2.71 0.64 -10.14
C ASP A 128 -3.32 1.20 -8.85
N HIS A 129 -2.54 1.98 -8.10
CA HIS A 129 -2.96 2.67 -6.87
C HIS A 129 -2.82 4.20 -6.98
N GLY A 130 -2.45 4.72 -8.15
CA GLY A 130 -2.17 6.14 -8.39
C GLY A 130 -0.74 6.56 -8.05
N HIS A 131 -0.51 7.87 -8.02
CA HIS A 131 0.72 8.48 -7.52
C HIS A 131 0.41 9.83 -6.90
N VAL A 132 1.15 10.20 -5.85
CA VAL A 132 1.01 11.49 -5.18
C VAL A 132 2.37 12.18 -5.02
N GLY A 133 2.37 13.51 -5.01
CA GLY A 133 3.51 14.30 -4.58
C GLY A 133 3.09 15.66 -4.04
N MET A 134 4.05 16.45 -3.61
CA MET A 134 3.80 17.72 -2.90
C MET A 134 4.56 18.88 -3.53
N TYR A 135 3.95 20.05 -3.59
CA TYR A 135 4.62 21.27 -4.04
C TYR A 135 5.57 21.78 -2.94
N TYR A 136 6.88 21.81 -3.22
CA TYR A 136 7.88 22.44 -2.35
C TYR A 136 8.06 23.94 -2.66
N LEU A 137 8.02 24.29 -3.94
CA LEU A 137 7.88 25.65 -4.45
C LEU A 137 6.71 25.67 -5.46
N SER A 138 6.38 26.84 -5.98
CA SER A 138 5.24 26.94 -6.90
C SER A 138 5.39 26.12 -8.18
N ASP A 139 6.62 25.98 -8.65
CA ASP A 139 7.00 25.27 -9.87
C ASP A 139 7.83 24.01 -9.60
N THR A 140 7.98 23.61 -8.33
CA THR A 140 8.88 22.52 -7.93
C THR A 140 8.16 21.57 -6.99
N ILE A 141 8.05 20.33 -7.43
CA ILE A 141 7.44 19.21 -6.73
C ILE A 141 8.52 18.40 -6.02
N VAL A 142 8.21 17.91 -4.83
CA VAL A 142 8.91 16.79 -4.18
C VAL A 142 8.02 15.55 -4.23
N GLU A 143 8.59 14.44 -4.66
CA GLU A 143 7.90 13.16 -4.83
C GLU A 143 8.88 12.00 -4.62
N SER A 144 8.36 10.81 -4.34
CA SER A 144 9.17 9.58 -4.36
C SER A 144 8.72 8.69 -5.50
N VAL A 145 9.62 8.27 -6.39
CA VAL A 145 9.30 7.44 -7.56
C VAL A 145 10.19 6.18 -7.61
N PRO A 146 9.73 5.08 -8.24
CA PRO A 146 10.56 3.89 -8.44
C PRO A 146 11.94 4.20 -9.02
N SER A 147 12.94 3.41 -8.65
CA SER A 147 14.37 3.56 -9.03
C SER A 147 15.10 4.83 -8.55
N THR A 148 14.42 5.97 -8.36
CA THR A 148 15.07 7.22 -7.92
C THR A 148 14.88 7.48 -6.43
N GLY A 149 13.75 7.04 -5.85
CA GLY A 149 13.36 7.44 -4.51
C GLY A 149 12.90 8.90 -4.47
N VAL A 150 13.13 9.57 -3.34
CA VAL A 150 12.69 10.94 -3.11
C VAL A 150 13.54 11.91 -3.93
N ARG A 151 12.88 12.70 -4.77
CA ARG A 151 13.49 13.67 -5.68
C ARG A 151 12.67 14.94 -5.77
N THR A 152 13.28 15.97 -6.38
CA THR A 152 12.54 17.12 -6.88
C THR A 152 12.38 17.08 -8.39
N ILE A 153 11.26 17.59 -8.89
CA ILE A 153 10.99 17.76 -10.31
C ILE A 153 10.29 19.11 -10.57
N LYS A 154 10.60 19.77 -11.69
CA LYS A 154 9.86 20.96 -12.12
C LYS A 154 8.46 20.56 -12.61
N THR A 155 7.46 21.36 -12.30
CA THR A 155 6.08 21.17 -12.80
C THR A 155 6.04 21.07 -14.32
N SER A 156 6.84 21.89 -15.02
CA SER A 156 7.00 21.84 -16.48
C SER A 156 7.48 20.50 -17.04
N ASN A 157 8.12 19.67 -16.20
CA ASN A 157 8.68 18.38 -16.57
C ASN A 157 7.88 17.21 -15.97
N ARG A 158 6.81 17.49 -15.22
CA ARG A 158 5.97 16.46 -14.60
C ARG A 158 4.67 16.33 -15.37
N LEU A 159 4.59 15.26 -16.15
CA LEU A 159 3.38 14.86 -16.82
C LEU A 159 2.50 14.01 -15.91
N VAL A 160 1.19 14.15 -16.08
CA VAL A 160 0.12 13.49 -15.33
C VAL A 160 -0.98 13.01 -16.28
N ASP A 161 -1.67 11.95 -15.87
CA ASP A 161 -2.73 11.31 -16.65
C ASP A 161 -4.04 12.11 -16.56
N ALA A 162 -4.97 11.82 -17.47
CA ALA A 162 -6.33 12.35 -17.39
C ALA A 162 -6.98 11.94 -16.06
N GLY A 163 -7.67 12.87 -15.40
CA GLY A 163 -8.24 12.65 -14.06
C GLY A 163 -7.26 12.98 -12.93
N ALA A 164 -6.05 13.45 -13.23
CA ALA A 164 -5.16 14.00 -12.22
C ALA A 164 -5.77 15.25 -11.56
N VAL A 165 -5.40 15.48 -10.29
CA VAL A 165 -5.89 16.61 -9.50
C VAL A 165 -4.78 17.31 -8.74
N ILE A 166 -4.95 18.61 -8.52
CA ILE A 166 -4.23 19.36 -7.49
C ILE A 166 -5.18 19.59 -6.33
N GLN A 167 -4.74 19.32 -5.11
CA GLN A 167 -5.55 19.46 -3.91
C GLN A 167 -4.82 20.30 -2.84
N THR A 168 -5.60 21.00 -2.01
CA THR A 168 -5.12 21.57 -0.75
C THR A 168 -5.49 20.63 0.39
N VAL A 169 -4.65 20.62 1.43
CA VAL A 169 -4.95 19.97 2.70
C VAL A 169 -5.53 21.00 3.68
N SER A 170 -6.58 20.61 4.39
CA SER A 170 -7.34 21.41 5.35
C SER A 170 -6.58 21.54 6.67
N THR A 171 -5.57 22.41 6.66
CA THR A 171 -4.73 22.77 7.81
C THR A 171 -4.15 24.17 7.60
N SER A 172 -3.42 24.69 8.59
CA SER A 172 -2.82 26.03 8.49
C SER A 172 -1.79 26.12 7.35
N THR A 173 -1.59 27.32 6.80
CA THR A 173 -0.54 27.57 5.81
C THR A 173 0.84 27.20 6.34
N GLN A 174 1.12 27.45 7.62
CA GLN A 174 2.39 27.10 8.25
C GLN A 174 2.59 25.58 8.29
N ASN A 175 1.55 24.82 8.63
CA ASN A 175 1.60 23.36 8.65
C ASN A 175 1.89 22.78 7.26
N LYS A 176 1.22 23.30 6.22
CA LYS A 176 1.49 22.94 4.82
C LYS A 176 2.93 23.24 4.41
N GLN A 177 3.45 24.41 4.77
CA GLN A 177 4.85 24.77 4.47
C GLN A 177 5.85 23.89 5.21
N ASN A 178 5.58 23.56 6.47
CA ASN A 178 6.42 22.67 7.28
C ASN A 178 6.42 21.25 6.72
N ALA A 179 5.26 20.73 6.31
CA ALA A 179 5.14 19.43 5.65
C ALA A 179 5.97 19.40 4.35
N ALA A 180 5.86 20.43 3.52
CA ALA A 180 6.65 20.53 2.29
C ALA A 180 8.16 20.64 2.56
N ASN A 181 8.58 21.37 3.61
CA ASN A 181 9.98 21.46 4.01
C ASN A 181 10.52 20.11 4.49
N TRP A 182 9.72 19.35 5.23
CA TRP A 182 10.09 18.01 5.65
C TRP A 182 10.18 17.05 4.48
N ALA A 183 9.19 17.02 3.59
CA ALA A 183 9.25 16.17 2.41
C ALA A 183 10.50 16.48 1.54
N TYR A 184 10.88 17.75 1.43
CA TYR A 184 12.11 18.16 0.76
C TYR A 184 13.39 17.73 1.50
N SER A 185 13.41 17.67 2.84
CA SER A 185 14.58 17.18 3.57
C SER A 185 14.84 15.68 3.34
N GLU A 186 13.84 14.94 2.89
CA GLU A 186 13.97 13.52 2.54
C GLU A 186 14.57 13.29 1.14
N VAL A 187 14.87 14.33 0.36
CA VAL A 187 15.45 14.18 -0.98
C VAL A 187 16.75 13.37 -0.93
N GLY A 188 16.82 12.30 -1.72
CA GLY A 188 17.91 11.33 -1.73
C GLY A 188 17.57 10.01 -1.04
N GLU A 189 16.49 9.95 -0.26
CA GLU A 189 16.01 8.69 0.32
C GLU A 189 15.56 7.71 -0.77
N SER A 190 15.83 6.42 -0.56
CA SER A 190 15.50 5.37 -1.53
C SER A 190 13.99 5.13 -1.66
N TYR A 191 13.56 4.52 -2.76
CA TYR A 191 12.16 4.13 -2.93
C TYR A 191 11.84 2.89 -2.10
N SER A 192 10.71 2.88 -1.41
CA SER A 192 10.17 1.69 -0.75
C SER A 192 9.02 1.12 -1.58
N TYR A 193 9.12 -0.15 -1.97
CA TYR A 193 8.08 -0.85 -2.71
C TYR A 193 6.97 -1.44 -1.82
N ASN A 194 7.16 -1.41 -0.49
CA ASN A 194 6.16 -1.86 0.44
C ASN A 194 5.04 -0.82 0.55
N PHE A 195 3.88 -1.11 -0.06
CA PHE A 195 2.65 -0.34 0.15
C PHE A 195 1.71 -0.98 1.18
N MET A 196 1.83 -2.28 1.46
CA MET A 196 0.88 -3.05 2.27
C MET A 196 0.92 -2.70 3.75
N ASN A 197 2.08 -2.26 4.26
CA ASN A 197 2.27 -1.99 5.69
C ASN A 197 3.03 -0.69 5.96
N ASN A 198 3.07 0.22 4.97
CA ASN A 198 3.92 1.40 5.01
C ASN A 198 3.58 2.34 6.20
N ARG A 199 2.35 2.27 6.72
CA ARG A 199 1.83 3.04 7.85
C ARG A 199 2.45 2.65 9.18
N ASN A 200 2.73 1.36 9.34
CA ASN A 200 3.25 0.78 10.60
C ASN A 200 4.78 0.73 10.63
N THR A 201 5.43 1.38 9.67
CA THR A 201 6.89 1.50 9.61
C THR A 201 7.31 2.93 9.95
N GLY A 202 8.53 3.11 10.46
CA GLY A 202 9.04 4.43 10.84
C GLY A 202 9.07 5.45 9.68
N HIS A 203 9.21 6.73 10.01
CA HIS A 203 9.21 7.82 9.04
C HIS A 203 10.60 8.17 8.49
N ASP A 204 11.63 7.39 8.82
CA ASP A 204 13.00 7.57 8.33
C ASP A 204 13.30 6.58 7.20
N GLY A 205 14.33 6.86 6.39
CA GLY A 205 14.77 5.95 5.34
C GLY A 205 13.83 5.92 4.14
N ALA A 206 13.79 4.75 3.47
CA ALA A 206 13.08 4.55 2.21
C ALA A 206 11.56 4.77 2.30
N LYS A 207 10.99 5.44 1.29
CA LYS A 207 9.56 5.82 1.24
C LYS A 207 9.01 5.67 -0.18
N ASN A 208 7.79 5.16 -0.31
CA ASN A 208 7.00 5.37 -1.53
C ASN A 208 6.38 6.78 -1.54
N CYS A 209 5.71 7.09 -2.66
CA CYS A 209 5.07 8.37 -2.90
C CYS A 209 4.06 8.75 -1.80
N SER A 210 3.15 7.85 -1.44
CA SER A 210 2.13 8.09 -0.41
C SER A 210 2.74 8.18 0.99
N LYS A 211 3.64 7.27 1.37
CA LYS A 211 4.32 7.34 2.69
C LYS A 211 5.05 8.67 2.89
N LEU A 212 5.72 9.19 1.86
CA LEU A 212 6.38 10.50 1.91
C LEU A 212 5.37 11.62 2.24
N VAL A 213 4.28 11.71 1.49
CA VAL A 213 3.28 12.77 1.63
C VAL A 213 2.52 12.64 2.96
N TRP A 214 2.10 11.43 3.31
CA TRP A 214 1.42 11.12 4.57
C TRP A 214 2.29 11.44 5.78
N SER A 215 3.54 10.95 5.81
CA SER A 215 4.48 11.22 6.92
C SER A 215 4.72 12.71 7.10
N ALA A 216 4.81 13.47 6.01
CA ALA A 216 5.01 14.93 6.06
C ALA A 216 3.89 15.63 6.82
N PHE A 217 2.64 15.29 6.54
CA PHE A 217 1.48 15.88 7.21
C PHE A 217 1.28 15.33 8.61
N LEU A 218 1.49 14.04 8.83
CA LEU A 218 1.40 13.45 10.16
C LEU A 218 2.40 14.13 11.11
N LEU A 219 3.66 14.26 10.71
CA LEU A 219 4.72 14.82 11.55
C LEU A 219 4.65 16.34 11.71
N LYS A 220 4.20 17.07 10.70
CA LYS A 220 4.29 18.56 10.68
C LYS A 220 2.96 19.27 10.88
N ALA A 221 1.85 18.56 10.78
CA ALA A 221 0.52 19.09 10.98
C ALA A 221 -0.31 18.28 11.99
N ASN A 222 0.19 17.12 12.45
CA ASN A 222 -0.53 16.21 13.35
C ASN A 222 -1.93 15.85 12.81
N ILE A 223 -2.00 15.62 11.50
CA ILE A 223 -3.21 15.18 10.80
C ILE A 223 -2.90 13.89 10.06
N ASP A 224 -3.85 12.98 10.12
CA ASP A 224 -3.82 11.75 9.35
C ASP A 224 -4.62 11.96 8.07
N ILE A 225 -3.91 12.11 6.95
CA ILE A 225 -4.52 12.29 5.63
C ILE A 225 -4.74 10.95 4.91
N ASP A 226 -4.63 9.84 5.62
CA ASP A 226 -5.10 8.54 5.14
C ASP A 226 -6.62 8.44 5.35
N LYS A 227 -7.34 7.90 4.36
CA LYS A 227 -8.82 7.89 4.37
C LYS A 227 -9.38 6.79 5.25
N ASP A 228 -8.82 5.59 5.14
CA ASP A 228 -9.38 4.39 5.75
C ASP A 228 -8.58 3.91 6.97
N GLY A 229 -7.35 4.39 7.15
CA GLY A 229 -6.50 4.06 8.28
C GLY A 229 -6.01 2.62 8.27
N GLY A 230 -6.02 1.98 7.09
CA GLY A 230 -5.58 0.61 6.85
C GLY A 230 -4.10 0.38 7.14
N PHE A 231 -3.57 -0.80 6.83
CA PHE A 231 -2.14 -1.06 7.04
C PHE A 231 -1.25 -0.34 6.02
N GLY A 232 -1.75 -0.19 4.80
CA GLY A 232 -1.12 0.60 3.75
C GLY A 232 -1.78 1.96 3.59
N VAL A 233 -0.95 2.99 3.44
CA VAL A 233 -1.38 4.30 2.93
C VAL A 233 -1.15 4.32 1.43
N TYR A 234 -2.21 4.37 0.63
CA TYR A 234 -2.14 4.46 -0.83
C TYR A 234 -2.38 5.90 -1.33
N PRO A 235 -1.93 6.26 -2.55
CA PRO A 235 -2.17 7.59 -3.10
C PRO A 235 -3.66 7.96 -3.22
N ARG A 236 -4.54 6.99 -3.50
CA ARG A 236 -5.99 7.21 -3.54
C ARG A 236 -6.57 7.52 -2.16
N ASP A 237 -6.03 6.95 -1.09
CA ASP A 237 -6.48 7.27 0.28
C ASP A 237 -6.18 8.72 0.62
N ILE A 238 -5.00 9.20 0.23
CA ILE A 238 -4.64 10.63 0.37
C ILE A 238 -5.59 11.51 -0.44
N ARG A 239 -5.83 11.15 -1.71
CA ARG A 239 -6.72 11.91 -2.60
C ARG A 239 -8.15 12.01 -2.08
N ASP A 240 -8.65 10.93 -1.49
CA ASP A 240 -10.03 10.80 -1.05
C ASP A 240 -10.22 11.13 0.45
N SER A 241 -9.17 11.62 1.11
CA SER A 241 -9.19 12.01 2.52
C SER A 241 -10.12 13.19 2.76
N ASN A 242 -10.84 13.17 3.89
CA ASN A 242 -11.68 14.30 4.34
C ASN A 242 -10.88 15.57 4.63
N TYR A 243 -9.55 15.49 4.71
CA TYR A 243 -8.67 16.66 4.82
C TYR A 243 -8.33 17.28 3.47
N THR A 244 -8.63 16.65 2.34
CA THR A 244 -8.26 17.17 1.02
C THR A 244 -9.42 17.83 0.30
N SER A 245 -9.10 18.82 -0.52
CA SER A 245 -10.09 19.46 -1.40
C SER A 245 -9.45 19.80 -2.75
N THR A 246 -10.13 19.39 -3.81
CA THR A 246 -9.69 19.61 -5.19
C THR A 246 -9.73 21.09 -5.55
N ILE A 247 -8.59 21.59 -6.02
CA ILE A 247 -8.41 22.94 -6.56
C ILE A 247 -8.54 22.91 -8.07
N LYS A 248 -8.03 21.85 -8.70
CA LYS A 248 -7.98 21.71 -10.16
C LYS A 248 -7.98 20.24 -10.55
N THR A 249 -8.63 19.95 -11.68
CA THR A 249 -8.60 18.66 -12.38
C THR A 249 -7.96 18.85 -13.76
N PHE A 250 -7.33 17.79 -14.26
CA PHE A 250 -6.70 17.71 -15.58
C PHE A 250 -7.43 16.69 -16.45
#